data_AF-A0A353N4K7-F1
#
_entry.id   AF-A0A353N4K7-F1
#
_cell.length_a   1.000
_cell.length_b   1.000
_cell.length_c   1.000
_cell.angle_alpha   90.00
_cell.angle_beta   90.00
_cell.angle_gamma   90.00
#
_symmetry.space_group_name_H-M   'P 1'
#
loop_
_entity.id
_entity.type
_entity.pdbx_description
1 polymer ?
#
loop_
_entity_poly.entity_id
_entity_poly.type
_entity_poly.pdbx_seq_one_letter_code
_entity_poly.pdbx_strand_id
1 'polypeptide(L)'
;TSLVLSARGGKIWGDYPVQRGFALGGIQQVSMSSLGTLTNAGILGTLADTVLRGYSEYRFFGDGFLLSNIELRLLAWPSSYQKIRGTAFTLLAFSDAAWVWKGSSQQTSSPSIGVGVGFKFYFFGLNLGLDYGIPLNTPGEFPKWHFSIGEVF
;
A
#
# COMPACT_ATOMS: atom_id res chain seq x y z
N THR A 1 13.71 14.35 -6.65
CA THR A 1 12.60 14.04 -5.72
C THR A 1 11.31 13.93 -6.50
N SER A 2 10.42 13.02 -6.13
CA SER A 2 9.12 12.82 -6.76
C SER A 2 8.04 12.56 -5.72
N LEU A 3 6.87 13.17 -5.90
CA LEU A 3 5.68 12.88 -5.10
C LEU A 3 4.82 11.88 -5.85
N VAL A 4 4.45 10.79 -5.19
CA VAL A 4 3.56 9.75 -5.71
C VAL A 4 2.27 9.79 -4.90
N LEU A 5 1.15 9.86 -5.61
CA LEU A 5 -0.18 9.86 -5.03
C LEU A 5 -0.98 8.75 -5.70
N SER A 6 -1.66 7.94 -4.89
CA SER A 6 -2.61 6.95 -5.38
C SER A 6 -3.81 6.83 -4.48
N ALA A 7 -4.94 6.52 -5.11
CA ALA A 7 -6.14 6.09 -4.44
C ALA A 7 -6.68 4.84 -5.12
N ARG A 8 -7.17 3.90 -4.33
CA ARG A 8 -7.83 2.70 -4.82
C ARG A 8 -9.09 2.46 -4.03
N GLY A 9 -10.12 1.97 -4.72
CA GLY A 9 -11.37 1.61 -4.09
C GLY A 9 -11.91 0.33 -4.68
N GLY A 10 -12.61 -0.43 -3.84
CA GLY A 10 -13.31 -1.63 -4.26
C GLY A 10 -14.62 -1.76 -3.51
N LYS A 11 -15.64 -2.29 -4.18
CA LYS A 11 -16.87 -2.73 -3.54
C LYS A 11 -17.35 -4.02 -4.21
N ILE A 12 -17.82 -4.93 -3.38
CA ILE A 12 -18.52 -6.14 -3.77
C ILE A 12 -19.97 -5.93 -3.35
N TRP A 13 -20.89 -6.03 -4.31
CA TRP A 13 -22.32 -5.81 -4.09
C TRP A 13 -23.02 -7.14 -3.84
N GLY A 14 -23.66 -7.29 -2.68
CA GLY A 14 -24.39 -8.49 -2.27
C GLY A 14 -23.79 -9.16 -1.02
N ASP A 15 -24.58 -10.01 -0.37
CA ASP A 15 -24.14 -10.77 0.81
C ASP A 15 -23.38 -12.02 0.38
N TYR A 16 -22.05 -11.95 0.45
CA TYR A 16 -21.17 -13.07 0.16
C TYR A 16 -20.38 -13.48 1.41
N PRO A 17 -20.02 -14.78 1.53
CA PRO A 17 -19.20 -15.25 2.64
C PRO A 17 -17.85 -14.51 2.70
N VAL A 18 -17.34 -14.32 3.93
CA VAL A 18 -16.15 -13.50 4.28
C VAL A 18 -14.91 -13.83 3.45
N GLN A 19 -14.81 -15.08 2.96
CA GLN A 19 -13.72 -15.56 2.09
C GLN A 19 -13.67 -14.86 0.72
N ARG A 20 -14.69 -14.08 0.35
CA ARG A 20 -14.79 -13.34 -0.93
C ARG A 20 -14.59 -11.83 -0.76
N GLY A 21 -14.06 -11.36 0.37
CA GLY A 21 -13.86 -9.95 0.65
C GLY A 21 -12.54 -9.36 0.14
N PHE A 22 -12.33 -8.08 0.43
CA PHE A 22 -11.04 -7.42 0.37
C PHE A 22 -10.34 -7.53 1.71
N ALA A 23 -9.05 -7.84 1.68
CA ALA A 23 -8.21 -7.86 2.86
C ALA A 23 -7.11 -6.79 2.73
N LEU A 24 -6.95 -5.98 3.79
CA LEU A 24 -6.06 -4.83 3.82
C LEU A 24 -5.13 -4.88 5.03
N GLY A 25 -3.94 -4.31 4.87
CA GLY A 25 -2.88 -4.29 5.87
C GLY A 25 -1.58 -4.87 5.30
N GLY A 26 -0.45 -4.30 5.70
CA GLY A 26 0.86 -4.68 5.20
C GLY A 26 1.15 -4.10 3.82
N ILE A 27 2.07 -4.74 3.09
CA ILE A 27 2.56 -4.33 1.77
C ILE A 27 1.99 -5.16 0.61
N GLN A 28 1.09 -6.10 0.91
CA GLN A 28 0.37 -6.88 -0.09
C GLN A 28 -1.13 -6.69 0.13
N GLN A 29 -1.84 -6.18 -0.88
CA GLN A 29 -3.29 -6.28 -0.92
C GLN A 29 -3.68 -7.48 -1.77
N VAL A 30 -4.49 -8.37 -1.19
CA VAL A 30 -5.07 -9.51 -1.90
C VAL A 30 -6.55 -9.22 -2.15
N SER A 31 -6.95 -9.17 -3.42
CA SER A 31 -8.36 -9.36 -3.77
C SER A 31 -8.65 -10.85 -3.66
N MET A 32 -9.45 -11.26 -2.68
CA MET A 32 -9.84 -12.67 -2.53
C MET A 32 -11.01 -13.05 -3.46
N SER A 33 -11.46 -12.13 -4.31
CA SER A 33 -12.59 -12.32 -5.23
C SER A 33 -12.34 -11.69 -6.60
N SER A 34 -12.74 -12.40 -7.66
CA SER A 34 -12.74 -11.93 -9.05
C SER A 34 -14.02 -11.16 -9.44
N LEU A 35 -14.96 -10.98 -8.49
CA LEU A 35 -16.30 -10.44 -8.73
C LEU A 35 -16.45 -8.96 -8.34
N GLY A 36 -15.41 -8.35 -7.76
CA GLY A 36 -15.43 -6.95 -7.35
C GLY A 36 -14.97 -6.01 -8.46
N THR A 37 -15.59 -4.84 -8.56
CA THR A 37 -15.05 -3.73 -9.36
C THR A 37 -13.92 -3.08 -8.58
N LEU A 38 -12.71 -3.09 -9.14
CA LEU A 38 -11.55 -2.38 -8.60
C LEU A 38 -11.32 -1.12 -9.43
N THR A 39 -11.30 0.03 -8.77
CA THR A 39 -10.95 1.30 -9.42
C THR A 39 -9.61 1.76 -8.89
N ASN A 40 -8.64 1.91 -9.79
CA ASN A 40 -7.34 2.48 -9.49
C ASN A 40 -7.27 3.91 -10.03
N ALA A 41 -7.12 4.89 -9.15
CA ALA A 41 -6.88 6.28 -9.51
C ALA A 41 -5.46 6.66 -9.10
N GLY A 42 -4.56 6.79 -10.08
CA GLY A 42 -3.18 7.20 -9.86
C GLY A 42 -2.56 7.72 -11.15
N ILE A 43 -1.73 8.76 -11.05
CA ILE A 43 -1.08 9.43 -12.19
C ILE A 43 -0.06 8.49 -12.89
N LEU A 44 0.29 7.35 -12.26
CA LEU A 44 1.18 6.31 -12.77
C LEU A 44 0.61 4.93 -12.41
N GLY A 45 -0.52 4.54 -13.02
CA GLY A 45 -1.39 3.41 -12.64
C GLY A 45 -0.77 2.02 -12.44
N THR A 46 0.52 1.84 -12.71
CA THR A 46 1.31 0.61 -12.50
C THR A 46 2.29 0.65 -11.32
N LEU A 47 2.57 1.82 -10.72
CA LEU A 47 3.59 1.99 -9.65
C LEU A 47 3.02 2.32 -8.26
N ALA A 48 1.70 2.38 -8.16
CA ALA A 48 0.99 2.65 -6.93
C ALA A 48 0.81 1.35 -6.12
N ASP A 49 1.80 0.96 -5.34
CA ASP A 49 1.70 -0.21 -4.46
C ASP A 49 0.45 -0.07 -3.58
N THR A 50 -0.41 -1.09 -3.54
CA THR A 50 -1.63 -1.05 -2.73
C THR A 50 -1.34 -1.54 -1.35
N VAL A 51 -0.93 -0.62 -0.50
CA VAL A 51 -0.33 -0.94 0.79
C VAL A 51 -0.99 -0.15 1.90
N LEU A 52 -1.09 -0.77 3.06
CA LEU A 52 -1.47 -0.11 4.30
C LEU A 52 -0.38 -0.46 5.32
N ARG A 53 0.77 0.21 5.16
CA ARG A 53 1.97 -0.04 5.96
C ARG A 53 1.73 0.39 7.41
N GLY A 54 2.51 -0.18 8.32
CA GLY A 54 2.34 -0.05 9.77
C GLY A 54 1.31 -1.01 10.38
N TYR A 55 0.47 -1.64 9.57
CA TYR A 55 -0.49 -2.67 9.99
C TYR A 55 -0.01 -4.07 9.59
N SER A 56 -0.42 -5.10 10.34
CA SER A 56 -0.16 -6.49 9.94
C SER A 56 -0.84 -6.82 8.62
N GLU A 57 -0.32 -7.82 7.91
CA GLU A 57 -0.99 -8.38 6.74
C GLU A 57 -2.40 -8.84 7.10
N TYR A 58 -3.35 -8.57 6.20
CA TYR A 58 -4.75 -8.96 6.36
C TYR A 58 -5.39 -8.46 7.67
N ARG A 59 -4.96 -7.30 8.18
CA ARG A 59 -5.50 -6.76 9.43
C ARG A 59 -7.00 -6.42 9.35
N PHE A 60 -7.44 -5.91 8.21
CA PHE A 60 -8.83 -5.48 7.99
C PHE A 60 -9.45 -6.31 6.87
N PHE A 61 -10.70 -6.73 7.07
CA PHE A 61 -11.48 -7.47 6.08
C PHE A 61 -12.83 -6.83 5.86
N GLY A 62 -13.24 -6.75 4.60
CA GLY A 62 -14.49 -6.08 4.23
C GLY A 62 -15.00 -6.50 2.87
N ASP A 63 -16.21 -6.06 2.53
CA ASP A 63 -16.78 -6.14 1.18
C ASP A 63 -16.54 -4.86 0.39
N GLY A 64 -16.03 -3.80 1.03
CA GLY A 64 -15.63 -2.57 0.37
C GLY A 64 -14.48 -1.87 1.07
N PHE A 65 -13.73 -1.10 0.31
CA PHE A 65 -12.64 -0.28 0.85
C PHE A 65 -12.37 0.96 0.00
N LEU A 66 -11.75 1.94 0.63
CA LEU A 66 -11.11 3.08 0.01
C LEU A 66 -9.73 3.23 0.65
N LEU A 67 -8.68 3.19 -0.15
CA LEU A 67 -7.30 3.32 0.28
C LEU A 67 -6.66 4.48 -0.46
N SER A 68 -5.88 5.30 0.25
CA SER A 68 -5.01 6.30 -0.36
C SER A 68 -3.58 6.12 0.15
N ASN A 69 -2.63 6.43 -0.73
CA ASN A 69 -1.21 6.41 -0.45
C ASN A 69 -0.57 7.70 -0.95
N ILE A 70 0.24 8.29 -0.09
CA ILE A 70 1.06 9.46 -0.38
C ILE A 70 2.50 9.04 -0.11
N GLU A 71 3.37 9.13 -1.11
CA GLU A 71 4.77 8.74 -0.96
C GLU A 71 5.70 9.78 -1.58
N LEU A 72 6.60 10.31 -0.76
CA LEU A 72 7.68 11.18 -1.20
C LEU A 72 8.93 10.32 -1.43
N ARG A 73 9.41 10.27 -2.67
CA ARG A 73 10.61 9.51 -3.08
C ARG A 73 11.78 10.43 -3.38
N LEU A 74 12.93 10.11 -2.82
CA LEU A 74 14.21 10.74 -3.11
C LEU A 74 15.16 9.69 -3.70
N LEU A 75 15.55 9.87 -4.96
CA LEU A 75 16.65 9.11 -5.54
C LEU A 75 17.95 9.52 -4.83
N ALA A 76 18.45 8.64 -3.97
CA ALA A 76 19.69 8.85 -3.24
C ALA A 76 20.91 8.45 -4.09
N TRP A 77 20.76 7.46 -4.97
CA TRP A 77 21.77 7.10 -5.96
C TRP A 77 21.13 6.41 -7.18
N PRO A 78 21.61 6.64 -8.41
CA PRO A 78 22.61 7.63 -8.82
C PRO A 78 22.10 9.07 -8.68
N SER A 79 22.95 10.05 -8.96
CA SER A 79 22.61 11.49 -8.79
C SER A 79 21.43 11.99 -9.63
N SER A 80 20.96 11.20 -10.60
CA SER A 80 19.87 11.55 -11.51
C SER A 80 19.20 10.28 -12.04
N TYR A 81 17.88 10.32 -12.25
CA TYR A 81 17.09 9.23 -12.82
C TYR A 81 17.59 8.78 -14.20
N GLN A 82 18.13 9.71 -15.00
CA GLN A 82 18.70 9.41 -16.32
C GLN A 82 19.97 8.55 -16.26
N LYS A 83 20.61 8.47 -15.09
CA LYS A 83 21.85 7.71 -14.88
C LYS A 83 21.61 6.30 -14.34
N ILE A 84 20.36 5.90 -14.15
CA ILE A 84 20.02 4.56 -13.67
C ILE A 84 20.42 3.55 -14.76
N ARG A 85 21.45 2.74 -14.48
CA ARG A 85 21.99 1.71 -15.39
C ARG A 85 21.94 0.35 -14.72
N GLY A 86 20.72 -0.12 -14.46
CA GLY A 86 20.48 -1.40 -13.78
C GLY A 86 20.44 -1.27 -12.26
N THR A 87 21.03 -0.24 -11.65
CA THR A 87 21.03 -0.09 -10.19
C THR A 87 20.58 1.28 -9.73
N ALA A 88 19.79 1.34 -8.66
CA ALA A 88 19.36 2.58 -8.03
C ALA A 88 19.04 2.38 -6.55
N PHE A 89 19.17 3.43 -5.76
CA PHE A 89 18.80 3.49 -4.36
C PHE A 89 17.89 4.70 -4.13
N THR A 90 16.72 4.44 -3.58
CA THR A 90 15.69 5.45 -3.32
C THR A 90 15.32 5.42 -1.86
N LEU A 91 15.24 6.60 -1.23
CA LEU A 91 14.66 6.78 0.09
C LEU A 91 13.20 7.20 -0.08
N LEU A 92 12.34 6.79 0.83
CA LEU A 92 10.93 7.15 0.80
C LEU A 92 10.40 7.54 2.18
N ALA A 93 9.45 8.44 2.18
CA ALA A 93 8.58 8.74 3.31
C ALA A 93 7.13 8.61 2.83
N PHE A 94 6.27 8.00 3.65
CA PHE A 94 4.91 7.67 3.22
C PHE A 94 3.85 7.95 4.29
N SER A 95 2.62 8.08 3.80
CA SER A 95 1.39 8.07 4.56
C SER A 95 0.34 7.28 3.78
N ASP A 96 -0.20 6.24 4.41
CA ASP A 96 -1.23 5.36 3.88
C ASP A 96 -2.49 5.53 4.75
N ALA A 97 -3.68 5.63 4.14
CA ALA A 97 -4.94 5.76 4.86
C ALA A 97 -6.03 4.90 4.23
N ALA A 98 -6.73 4.11 5.05
CA ALA A 98 -7.76 3.18 4.57
C ALA A 98 -9.08 3.31 5.35
N TRP A 99 -10.19 3.27 4.61
CA TRP A 99 -11.51 2.95 5.12
C TRP A 99 -11.94 1.57 4.63
N VAL A 100 -12.53 0.78 5.51
CA VAL A 100 -12.99 -0.58 5.20
C VAL A 100 -14.43 -0.74 5.69
N TRP A 101 -15.27 -1.34 4.84
CA TRP A 101 -16.68 -1.60 5.13
C TRP A 101 -16.99 -3.09 5.02
N LYS A 102 -17.96 -3.53 5.81
CA LYS A 102 -18.57 -4.86 5.71
C LYS A 102 -20.09 -4.70 5.76
N GLY A 103 -20.76 -4.99 4.65
CA GLY A 103 -22.16 -4.64 4.45
C GLY A 103 -22.35 -3.13 4.54
N SER A 104 -23.24 -2.71 5.44
CA SER A 104 -23.55 -1.31 5.72
C SER A 104 -22.68 -0.70 6.83
N SER A 105 -21.81 -1.48 7.48
CA SER A 105 -21.02 -1.01 8.63
C SER A 105 -19.57 -0.75 8.25
N GLN A 106 -19.02 0.35 8.77
CA GLN A 106 -17.59 0.64 8.68
C GLN A 106 -16.85 -0.14 9.78
N GLN A 107 -15.72 -0.76 9.43
CA GLN A 107 -14.93 -1.58 10.37
C GLN A 107 -14.21 -0.74 11.42
N THR A 108 -13.91 0.52 11.12
CA THR A 108 -13.24 1.47 12.00
C THR A 108 -14.02 2.78 12.05
N SER A 109 -14.01 3.50 13.17
CA SER A 109 -14.69 4.80 13.29
C SER A 109 -14.03 5.93 12.50
N SER A 110 -12.76 5.75 12.14
CA SER A 110 -11.93 6.71 11.41
C SER A 110 -11.03 5.94 10.41
N PRO A 111 -10.45 6.59 9.39
CA PRO A 111 -9.57 5.87 8.46
C PRO A 111 -8.38 5.31 9.22
N SER A 112 -8.01 4.05 9.02
CA SER A 112 -6.77 3.51 9.57
C SER A 112 -5.58 4.15 8.87
N ILE A 113 -4.74 4.85 9.62
CA ILE A 113 -3.60 5.61 9.09
C ILE A 113 -2.29 4.93 9.50
N GLY A 114 -1.41 4.73 8.53
CA GLY A 114 -0.04 4.29 8.72
C GLY A 114 0.93 5.29 8.11
N VAL A 115 1.96 5.69 8.83
CA VAL A 115 2.99 6.60 8.33
C VAL A 115 4.36 5.97 8.51
N GLY A 116 5.34 6.39 7.73
CA GLY A 116 6.67 5.84 7.91
C GLY A 116 7.69 6.29 6.91
N VAL A 117 8.81 5.61 6.96
CA VAL A 117 9.95 5.81 6.09
C VAL A 117 10.47 4.46 5.63
N GLY A 118 11.19 4.46 4.52
CA GLY A 118 11.77 3.25 3.98
C GLY A 118 12.80 3.55 2.93
N PHE A 119 13.25 2.48 2.30
CA PHE A 119 14.12 2.58 1.14
C PHE A 119 13.83 1.46 0.15
N LYS A 120 14.15 1.72 -1.12
CA LYS A 120 14.08 0.75 -2.21
C LYS A 120 15.44 0.69 -2.91
N PHE A 121 15.94 -0.51 -3.12
CA PHE A 121 17.14 -0.81 -3.89
C PHE A 121 16.73 -1.56 -5.15
N TYR A 122 17.01 -0.96 -6.29
CA TYR A 122 16.86 -1.57 -7.59
C TYR A 122 18.19 -2.17 -8.03
N PHE A 123 18.18 -3.42 -8.46
CA PHE A 123 19.35 -4.19 -8.90
C PHE A 123 19.00 -5.12 -10.05
N PHE A 124 19.37 -4.71 -11.27
CA PHE A 124 19.22 -5.46 -12.52
C PHE A 124 17.82 -6.08 -12.71
N GLY A 125 16.77 -5.28 -12.52
CA GLY A 125 15.37 -5.74 -12.63
C GLY A 125 14.75 -6.19 -11.30
N LEU A 126 15.55 -6.49 -10.28
CA LEU A 126 15.07 -6.79 -8.93
C LEU A 126 14.83 -5.50 -8.14
N ASN A 127 13.71 -5.42 -7.45
CA ASN A 127 13.38 -4.34 -6.52
C ASN A 127 13.26 -4.90 -5.10
N LEU A 128 14.12 -4.43 -4.21
CA LEU A 128 14.14 -4.77 -2.80
C LEU A 128 13.72 -3.56 -1.99
N GLY A 129 12.69 -3.69 -1.16
CA GLY A 129 12.21 -2.60 -0.31
C GLY A 129 12.17 -2.98 1.15
N LEU A 130 12.53 -2.03 2.01
CA LEU A 130 12.36 -2.15 3.45
C LEU A 130 11.71 -0.87 3.99
N ASP A 131 10.51 -1.03 4.54
CA ASP A 131 9.70 0.06 5.07
C ASP A 131 9.47 -0.13 6.57
N TYR A 132 9.63 0.93 7.36
CA TYR A 132 9.24 0.98 8.76
C TYR A 132 7.98 1.84 8.90
N GLY A 133 6.86 1.21 9.22
CA GLY A 133 5.56 1.85 9.35
C GLY A 133 5.07 1.92 10.78
N ILE A 134 4.44 3.03 11.13
CA ILE A 134 3.85 3.34 12.43
C ILE A 134 2.34 3.52 12.23
N PRO A 135 1.49 2.69 12.87
CA PRO A 135 0.05 2.89 12.89
C PRO A 135 -0.28 4.05 13.84
N LEU A 136 -1.02 5.06 13.39
CA LEU A 136 -1.22 6.30 14.15
C LEU A 136 -2.45 6.32 15.05
N ASN A 137 -3.53 5.66 14.64
CA ASN A 137 -4.86 5.87 15.24
C ASN A 137 -5.61 4.57 15.53
N THR A 138 -4.88 3.46 15.64
CA THR A 138 -5.44 2.15 16.00
C THR A 138 -4.83 1.69 17.33
N PRO A 139 -5.59 1.72 18.44
CA PRO A 139 -5.08 1.31 19.75
C PRO A 139 -4.57 -0.13 19.76
N GLY A 140 -3.45 -0.36 20.46
CA GLY A 140 -2.85 -1.69 20.59
C GLY A 140 -2.04 -2.17 19.39
N GLU A 141 -1.95 -1.38 18.32
CA GLU A 141 -1.04 -1.65 17.20
C GLU A 141 0.35 -1.07 17.47
N PHE A 142 1.38 -1.83 17.14
CA PHE A 142 2.78 -1.42 17.26
C PHE A 142 3.39 -1.12 15.90
N PRO A 143 4.46 -0.31 15.82
CA PRO A 143 5.25 -0.13 14.61
C PRO A 143 5.79 -1.45 14.06
N LYS A 144 5.94 -1.54 12.73
CA LYS A 144 6.32 -2.78 12.03
C LYS A 144 7.25 -2.51 10.86
N TRP A 145 8.12 -3.49 10.63
CA TRP A 145 8.92 -3.59 9.41
C TRP A 145 8.15 -4.34 8.32
N HIS A 146 8.25 -3.85 7.09
CA HIS A 146 7.70 -4.47 5.90
C HIS A 146 8.83 -4.70 4.91
N PHE A 147 8.98 -5.93 4.44
CA PHE A 147 10.02 -6.30 3.48
C PHE A 147 9.39 -6.72 2.16
N SER A 148 9.75 -6.04 1.08
CA SER A 148 9.26 -6.32 -0.27
C SER A 148 10.39 -6.80 -1.17
N ILE A 149 10.06 -7.81 -1.99
CA ILE A 149 10.88 -8.27 -3.10
C ILE A 149 9.97 -8.38 -4.32
N GLY A 150 10.35 -7.78 -5.43
CA GLY A 150 9.57 -7.82 -6.66
C GLY A 150 10.44 -7.70 -7.89
N GLU A 151 10.00 -8.30 -8.98
CA GLU A 151 10.60 -8.12 -10.30
C GLU A 151 9.94 -6.92 -10.99
N VAL A 152 10.76 -6.02 -11.54
CA VAL A 152 10.31 -4.94 -12.42
C VAL A 152 10.49 -5.45 -13.84
N PHE A 153 9.42 -5.96 -14.43
CA PHE A 153 9.36 -6.34 -15.85
C PHE A 153 9.29 -5.11 -16.75
#